data_AF-A0A973BF98-F1
#
_entry.id   AF-A0A973BF98-F1
#
_cell.length_a   1.000
_cell.length_b   1.000
_cell.length_c   1.000
_cell.angle_alpha   90.00
_cell.angle_beta   90.00
_cell.angle_gamma   90.00
#
_symmetry.space_group_name_H-M   'P 1'
#
loop_
_entity.id
_entity.type
_entity.pdbx_description
1 polymer ?
#
loop_
_entity_poly.entity_id
_entity_poly.type
_entity_poly.pdbx_seq_one_letter_code
_entity_poly.pdbx_strand_id
1 'polypeptide(L)'
;MSDRIMKSYRFREEREADWAALERIVKQAENKGVRGLSDDDIADLPHLYRQAVSSLSVARSISLDQNVVAYLETLCARAYFFVYGTRARMSERIAQFFSRDWAAAVSAARGPTLLAFLCLFGGALLAFFLTLNDNEWYWTFHGGWDSRNPNATYDELRATLYTEDRDIVDMLGAFAAQLFSHNSGIAIFAFALGFAFGIPTAVLLIYNGVYLGSFYAVFWQKGLAYDLTGW
;
A
#
# COMPACT_ATOMS: atom_id res chain seq x y z
N MET A 1 -30.51 -54.46 21.95
CA MET A 1 -30.11 -53.18 21.32
C MET A 1 -29.90 -52.16 22.44
N SER A 2 -28.71 -51.59 22.61
CA SER A 2 -28.41 -50.71 23.76
C SER A 2 -29.12 -49.35 23.64
N ASP A 3 -29.64 -48.80 24.75
CA ASP A 3 -30.41 -47.53 24.85
C ASP A 3 -29.71 -46.33 24.18
N ARG A 4 -28.37 -46.29 24.20
CA ARG A 4 -27.56 -45.28 23.50
C ARG A 4 -27.71 -45.31 21.97
N ILE A 5 -27.86 -46.49 21.38
CA ILE A 5 -28.00 -46.66 19.92
C ILE A 5 -29.36 -46.11 19.48
N MET A 6 -30.41 -46.34 20.26
CA MET A 6 -31.76 -45.86 19.94
C MET A 6 -31.89 -44.34 20.09
N LYS A 7 -31.24 -43.76 21.11
CA LYS A 7 -31.12 -42.29 21.28
C LYS A 7 -30.34 -41.64 20.15
N SER A 8 -29.25 -42.26 19.70
CA SER A 8 -28.46 -41.77 18.56
C SER A 8 -29.22 -41.86 17.24
N TYR A 9 -30.00 -42.91 17.02
CA TYR A 9 -30.77 -43.09 15.78
C TYR A 9 -31.88 -42.04 15.66
N ARG A 10 -32.72 -41.88 16.70
CA ARG A 10 -33.79 -40.86 16.72
C ARG A 10 -33.25 -39.44 16.60
N PHE A 11 -32.13 -39.14 17.27
CA PHE A 11 -31.50 -37.83 17.17
C PHE A 11 -31.08 -37.48 15.74
N ARG A 12 -30.57 -38.46 14.98
CA ARG A 12 -30.21 -38.31 13.57
C ARG A 12 -31.45 -38.18 12.70
N GLU A 13 -32.43 -39.07 12.86
CA GLU A 13 -33.66 -39.08 12.06
C GLU A 13 -34.41 -37.73 12.09
N GLU A 14 -34.44 -37.06 13.25
CA GLU A 14 -35.12 -35.77 13.40
C GLU A 14 -34.36 -34.57 12.80
N ARG A 15 -33.03 -34.66 12.62
CA ARG A 15 -32.17 -33.48 12.37
C ARG A 15 -31.29 -33.59 11.13
N GLU A 16 -31.13 -34.79 10.57
CA GLU A 16 -30.28 -35.06 9.41
C GLU A 16 -30.76 -34.34 8.14
N ALA A 17 -32.08 -34.11 8.01
CA ALA A 17 -32.65 -33.32 6.92
C ALA A 17 -32.15 -31.86 6.93
N ASP A 18 -32.15 -31.21 8.10
CA ASP A 18 -31.66 -29.84 8.27
C ASP A 18 -30.15 -29.75 8.02
N TRP A 19 -29.39 -30.76 8.45
CA TRP A 19 -27.94 -30.84 8.20
C TRP A 19 -27.63 -30.99 6.71
N ALA A 20 -28.38 -31.85 6.01
CA ALA A 20 -28.23 -32.06 4.58
C ALA A 20 -28.62 -30.79 3.78
N ALA A 21 -29.64 -30.07 4.22
CA ALA A 21 -30.03 -28.78 3.64
C ALA A 21 -28.91 -27.73 3.80
N LEU A 22 -28.36 -27.59 5.01
CA LEU A 22 -27.23 -26.70 5.26
C LEU A 22 -26.00 -27.09 4.42
N GLU A 23 -25.67 -28.37 4.36
CA GLU A 23 -24.52 -28.86 3.61
C GLU A 23 -24.67 -28.61 2.10
N ARG A 24 -25.89 -28.78 1.55
CA ARG A 24 -26.18 -28.44 0.15
C ARG A 24 -25.92 -26.96 -0.11
N ILE A 25 -26.44 -26.07 0.72
CA ILE A 25 -26.30 -24.62 0.56
C ILE A 25 -24.81 -24.22 0.66
N VAL A 26 -24.09 -24.73 1.66
CA VAL A 26 -22.66 -24.45 1.84
C VAL A 26 -21.84 -24.94 0.65
N LYS A 27 -22.08 -26.17 0.14
CA LYS A 27 -21.40 -26.68 -1.06
C LYS A 27 -21.69 -25.82 -2.30
N GLN A 28 -22.92 -25.35 -2.46
CA GLN A 28 -23.29 -24.49 -3.58
C GLN A 28 -22.61 -23.11 -3.47
N ALA A 29 -22.54 -22.56 -2.26
CA ALA A 29 -21.85 -21.30 -1.96
C ALA A 29 -20.33 -21.38 -2.18
N GLU A 30 -19.71 -22.51 -1.84
CA GLU A 30 -18.28 -22.76 -2.10
C GLU A 30 -17.98 -22.88 -3.59
N ASN A 31 -18.81 -23.61 -4.35
CA ASN A 31 -18.55 -23.89 -5.77
C ASN A 31 -18.86 -22.70 -6.69
N LYS A 32 -19.99 -22.01 -6.48
CA LYS A 32 -20.49 -20.96 -7.39
C LYS A 32 -20.37 -19.56 -6.79
N GLY A 33 -19.83 -19.45 -5.57
CA GLY A 33 -19.96 -18.25 -4.76
C GLY A 33 -21.39 -18.00 -4.32
N VAL A 34 -21.59 -17.01 -3.47
CA VAL A 34 -22.92 -16.73 -2.89
C VAL A 34 -23.91 -16.14 -3.92
N ARG A 35 -23.42 -15.65 -5.06
CA ARG A 35 -24.29 -15.28 -6.19
C ARG A 35 -25.00 -16.47 -6.83
N GLY A 36 -24.51 -17.68 -6.60
CA GLY A 36 -25.15 -18.90 -7.06
C GLY A 36 -26.20 -19.45 -6.11
N LEU A 37 -26.45 -18.82 -4.96
CA LEU A 37 -27.52 -19.18 -4.03
C LEU A 37 -28.83 -18.52 -4.43
N SER A 38 -29.94 -19.22 -4.21
CA SER A 38 -31.27 -18.61 -4.32
C SER A 38 -31.55 -17.69 -3.13
N ASP A 39 -32.51 -16.77 -3.27
CA ASP A 39 -32.92 -15.89 -2.17
C ASP A 39 -33.43 -16.69 -0.96
N ASP A 40 -34.15 -17.79 -1.22
CA ASP A 40 -34.63 -18.73 -0.19
C ASP A 40 -33.45 -19.40 0.55
N ASP A 41 -32.44 -19.89 -0.18
CA ASP A 41 -31.23 -20.47 0.43
C ASP A 41 -30.48 -19.46 1.31
N ILE A 42 -30.44 -18.18 0.91
CA ILE A 42 -29.79 -17.10 1.66
C ILE A 42 -30.59 -16.79 2.94
N ALA A 43 -31.92 -16.80 2.87
CA ALA A 43 -32.80 -16.55 4.00
C ALA A 43 -32.75 -17.68 5.05
N ASP A 44 -32.64 -18.93 4.59
CA ASP A 44 -32.62 -20.12 5.46
C ASP A 44 -31.26 -20.35 6.13
N LEU A 45 -30.17 -19.89 5.52
CA LEU A 45 -28.80 -20.16 5.95
C LEU A 45 -28.53 -19.83 7.44
N PRO A 46 -28.92 -18.66 8.00
CA PRO A 46 -28.69 -18.35 9.42
C PRO A 46 -29.49 -19.25 10.36
N HIS A 47 -30.70 -19.66 9.95
CA HIS A 47 -31.54 -20.56 10.74
C HIS A 47 -30.96 -21.97 10.79
N LEU A 48 -30.66 -22.55 9.62
CA LEU A 48 -30.06 -23.87 9.47
C LEU A 48 -28.71 -23.96 10.19
N TYR A 49 -27.89 -22.90 10.11
CA TYR A 49 -26.63 -22.80 10.85
C TYR A 49 -26.83 -22.90 12.37
N ARG A 50 -27.78 -22.14 12.94
CA ARG A 50 -28.07 -22.19 14.38
C ARG A 50 -28.56 -23.57 14.81
N GLN A 51 -29.39 -24.22 13.99
CA GLN A 51 -29.83 -25.60 14.24
C GLN A 51 -28.65 -26.58 14.25
N ALA A 52 -27.73 -26.48 13.29
CA ALA A 52 -26.53 -27.34 13.25
C ALA A 52 -25.60 -27.14 14.46
N VAL A 53 -25.39 -25.89 14.90
CA VAL A 53 -24.61 -25.59 16.12
C VAL A 53 -25.29 -26.13 17.38
N SER A 54 -26.62 -26.05 17.45
CA SER A 54 -27.41 -26.66 18.53
C SER A 54 -27.25 -28.19 18.53
N SER A 55 -27.37 -28.82 17.36
CA SER A 55 -27.14 -30.27 17.19
C SER A 55 -25.73 -30.69 17.61
N LEU A 56 -24.71 -29.91 17.26
CA LEU A 56 -23.33 -30.17 17.67
C LEU A 56 -23.18 -30.12 19.20
N SER A 57 -23.80 -29.12 19.83
CA SER A 57 -23.78 -28.95 21.29
C SER A 57 -24.45 -30.13 21.99
N VAL A 58 -25.61 -30.58 21.49
CA VAL A 58 -26.30 -31.76 22.01
C VAL A 58 -25.44 -33.01 21.79
N ALA A 59 -24.92 -33.26 20.59
CA ALA A 59 -24.12 -34.42 20.26
C ALA A 59 -22.87 -34.56 21.15
N ARG A 60 -22.20 -33.44 21.47
CA ARG A 60 -21.08 -33.39 22.42
C ARG A 60 -21.53 -33.71 23.86
N SER A 61 -22.66 -33.15 24.29
CA SER A 61 -23.16 -33.31 25.67
C SER A 61 -23.57 -34.73 26.04
N ILE A 62 -24.17 -35.48 25.09
CA ILE A 62 -24.63 -36.85 25.32
C ILE A 62 -23.63 -37.92 24.87
N SER A 63 -22.40 -37.48 24.50
CA SER A 63 -21.33 -38.34 23.99
C SER A 63 -21.82 -39.27 22.87
N LEU A 64 -22.46 -38.69 21.87
CA LEU A 64 -22.89 -39.40 20.67
C LEU A 64 -21.66 -39.84 19.83
N ASP A 65 -21.90 -40.65 18.79
CA ASP A 65 -20.84 -41.15 17.89
C ASP A 65 -19.87 -40.05 17.44
N GLN A 66 -18.56 -40.33 17.58
CA GLN A 66 -17.46 -39.46 17.19
C GLN A 66 -17.57 -38.99 15.73
N ASN A 67 -18.10 -39.83 14.84
CA ASN A 67 -18.30 -39.49 13.43
C ASN A 67 -19.31 -38.35 13.25
N VAL A 68 -20.41 -38.36 14.02
CA VAL A 68 -21.46 -37.33 13.95
C VAL A 68 -20.93 -36.01 14.48
N VAL A 69 -20.16 -36.05 15.57
CA VAL A 69 -19.51 -34.85 16.13
C VAL A 69 -18.56 -34.22 15.11
N ALA A 70 -17.66 -35.00 14.53
CA ALA A 70 -16.69 -34.50 13.54
C ALA A 70 -17.37 -33.94 12.28
N TYR A 71 -18.45 -34.59 11.81
CA TYR A 71 -19.27 -34.10 10.70
C TYR A 71 -19.88 -32.73 11.01
N LEU A 72 -20.56 -32.60 12.15
CA LEU A 72 -21.23 -31.35 12.55
C LEU A 72 -20.24 -30.22 12.83
N GLU A 73 -19.07 -30.52 13.40
CA GLU A 73 -17.99 -29.54 13.57
C GLU A 73 -17.53 -28.97 12.24
N THR A 74 -17.26 -29.84 11.27
CA THR A 74 -16.81 -29.43 9.93
C THR A 74 -17.88 -28.61 9.21
N LEU A 75 -19.14 -29.05 9.28
CA LEU A 75 -20.27 -28.34 8.68
C LEU A 75 -20.45 -26.94 9.28
N CYS A 76 -20.43 -26.82 10.61
CA CYS A 76 -20.56 -25.54 11.31
C CYS A 76 -19.39 -24.60 11.00
N ALA A 77 -18.15 -25.11 10.97
CA ALA A 77 -16.98 -24.31 10.66
C ALA A 77 -17.04 -23.71 9.25
N ARG A 78 -17.46 -24.51 8.26
CA ARG A 78 -17.63 -24.03 6.87
C ARG A 78 -18.76 -23.02 6.75
N ALA A 79 -19.91 -23.31 7.37
CA ALA A 79 -21.08 -22.42 7.33
C ALA A 79 -20.81 -21.05 7.99
N TYR A 80 -19.97 -21.00 9.03
CA TYR A 80 -19.64 -19.76 9.74
C TYR A 80 -19.13 -18.64 8.81
N PHE A 81 -18.28 -18.98 7.84
CA PHE A 81 -17.74 -17.99 6.89
C PHE A 81 -18.81 -17.37 5.99
N PHE A 82 -19.89 -18.10 5.70
CA PHE A 82 -20.97 -17.60 4.86
C PHE A 82 -22.00 -16.79 5.65
N VAL A 83 -22.20 -17.10 6.94
CA VAL A 83 -23.11 -16.38 7.83
C VAL A 83 -22.50 -15.09 8.37
N TYR A 84 -21.21 -15.11 8.75
CA TYR A 84 -20.55 -13.99 9.44
C TYR A 84 -19.35 -13.38 8.70
N GLY A 85 -18.88 -13.98 7.61
CA GLY A 85 -17.73 -13.46 6.87
C GLY A 85 -18.02 -12.09 6.23
N THR A 86 -17.23 -11.07 6.60
CA THR A 86 -17.29 -9.75 5.97
C THR A 86 -16.90 -9.83 4.50
N ARG A 87 -17.88 -9.67 3.61
CA ARG A 87 -17.65 -9.54 2.16
C ARG A 87 -17.22 -8.12 1.82
N ALA A 88 -15.92 -7.90 1.76
CA ALA A 88 -15.39 -6.91 0.85
C ALA A 88 -14.58 -7.66 -0.20
N ARG A 89 -14.94 -7.56 -1.49
CA ARG A 89 -14.11 -8.15 -2.54
C ARG A 89 -12.79 -7.40 -2.56
N MET A 90 -11.67 -8.11 -2.76
CA MET A 90 -10.35 -7.46 -2.83
C MET A 90 -10.32 -6.35 -3.88
N SER A 91 -10.99 -6.55 -5.03
CA SER A 91 -11.13 -5.53 -6.08
C SER A 91 -11.92 -4.30 -5.63
N GLU A 92 -12.99 -4.48 -4.87
CA GLU A 92 -13.78 -3.37 -4.31
C GLU A 92 -12.95 -2.57 -3.30
N ARG A 93 -12.17 -3.25 -2.45
CA ARG A 93 -11.23 -2.58 -1.53
C ARG A 93 -10.13 -1.81 -2.26
N ILE A 94 -9.52 -2.40 -3.29
CA ILE A 94 -8.48 -1.73 -4.08
C ILE A 94 -9.07 -0.49 -4.78
N ALA A 95 -10.23 -0.62 -5.41
CA ALA A 95 -10.91 0.51 -6.05
C ALA A 95 -11.28 1.60 -5.04
N GLN A 96 -11.78 1.22 -3.85
CA GLN A 96 -12.09 2.16 -2.77
C GLN A 96 -10.84 2.86 -2.24
N PHE A 97 -9.73 2.15 -2.10
CA PHE A 97 -8.46 2.71 -1.65
C PHE A 97 -7.98 3.82 -2.59
N PHE A 98 -7.89 3.54 -3.90
CA PHE A 98 -7.42 4.52 -4.88
C PHE A 98 -8.42 5.67 -5.12
N SER A 99 -9.72 5.42 -5.02
CA SER A 99 -10.73 6.45 -5.31
C SER A 99 -11.08 7.35 -4.12
N ARG A 100 -10.95 6.86 -2.88
CA ARG A 100 -11.37 7.61 -1.68
C ARG A 100 -10.29 7.68 -0.62
N ASP A 101 -9.79 6.53 -0.16
CA ASP A 101 -8.97 6.49 1.05
C ASP A 101 -7.61 7.17 0.83
N TRP A 102 -7.01 6.99 -0.35
CA TRP A 102 -5.76 7.66 -0.73
C TRP A 102 -5.92 9.17 -0.81
N ALA A 103 -6.95 9.66 -1.51
CA ALA A 103 -7.22 11.09 -1.61
C ALA A 103 -7.52 11.72 -0.24
N ALA A 104 -8.27 11.03 0.61
CA ALA A 104 -8.53 11.44 1.98
C ALA A 104 -7.25 11.50 2.82
N ALA A 105 -6.37 10.50 2.71
CA ALA A 105 -5.08 10.46 3.41
C ALA A 105 -4.17 11.62 2.98
N VAL A 106 -4.04 11.86 1.67
CA VAL A 106 -3.27 13.00 1.14
C VAL A 106 -3.84 14.34 1.62
N SER A 107 -5.17 14.46 1.62
CA SER A 107 -5.87 15.65 2.13
C SER A 107 -5.65 15.87 3.63
N ALA A 108 -5.61 14.81 4.42
CA ALA A 108 -5.33 14.90 5.86
C ALA A 108 -3.86 15.29 6.13
N ALA A 109 -2.94 14.88 5.26
CA ALA A 109 -1.52 15.18 5.36
C ALA A 109 -1.11 16.55 4.80
N ARG A 110 -2.07 17.42 4.41
CA ARG A 110 -1.77 18.73 3.79
C ARG A 110 -0.81 19.60 4.60
N GLY A 111 -0.97 19.66 5.92
CA GLY A 111 -0.11 20.46 6.80
C GLY A 111 1.36 20.00 6.76
N PRO A 112 1.65 18.73 7.11
CA PRO A 112 2.99 18.16 6.99
C PRO A 112 3.56 18.24 5.58
N THR A 113 2.76 18.00 4.55
CA THR A 113 3.20 18.10 3.14
C THR A 113 3.60 19.54 2.78
N LEU A 114 2.82 20.53 3.21
CA LEU A 114 3.15 21.94 3.00
C LEU A 114 4.43 22.34 3.75
N LEU A 115 4.62 21.84 4.98
CA LEU A 115 5.84 22.08 5.74
C LEU A 115 7.06 21.48 5.02
N ALA A 116 6.97 20.24 4.56
CA ALA A 116 8.03 19.60 3.79
C ALA A 116 8.35 20.37 2.49
N PHE A 117 7.31 20.82 1.79
CA PHE A 117 7.43 21.68 0.61
C PHE A 117 8.18 22.98 0.95
N LEU A 118 7.79 23.68 2.02
CA LEU A 118 8.44 24.92 2.44
C LEU A 118 9.89 24.72 2.88
N CYS A 119 10.20 23.62 3.57
CA CYS A 119 11.57 23.29 3.94
C CYS A 119 12.45 23.07 2.70
N LEU A 120 11.98 22.26 1.74
CA LEU A 120 12.72 21.96 0.52
C LEU A 120 12.85 23.19 -0.39
N PHE A 121 11.72 23.78 -0.79
CA PHE A 121 11.72 24.89 -1.74
C PHE A 121 12.16 26.20 -1.10
N GLY A 122 11.96 26.39 0.19
CA GLY A 122 12.52 27.53 0.92
C GLY A 122 14.05 27.49 0.96
N GLY A 123 14.64 26.31 1.23
CA GLY A 123 16.08 26.10 1.11
C GLY A 123 16.60 26.32 -0.31
N ALA A 124 15.87 25.82 -1.31
CA ALA A 124 16.21 26.02 -2.72
C ALA A 124 16.17 27.48 -3.15
N LEU A 125 15.11 28.22 -2.83
CA LEU A 125 15.01 29.64 -3.15
C LEU A 125 16.10 30.45 -2.46
N LEU A 126 16.38 30.18 -1.18
CA LEU A 126 17.44 30.84 -0.44
C LEU A 126 18.79 30.64 -1.11
N ALA A 127 19.17 29.39 -1.37
CA ALA A 127 20.45 29.07 -1.99
C ALA A 127 20.56 29.60 -3.42
N PHE A 128 19.46 29.56 -4.18
CA PHE A 128 19.38 30.13 -5.52
C PHE A 128 19.75 31.62 -5.51
N PHE A 129 19.10 32.44 -4.68
CA PHE A 129 19.38 33.86 -4.60
C PHE A 129 20.78 34.17 -4.03
N LEU A 130 21.25 33.38 -3.07
CA LEU A 130 22.61 33.52 -2.54
C LEU A 130 23.66 33.29 -3.64
N THR A 131 23.53 32.20 -4.40
CA THR A 131 24.44 31.88 -5.51
C THR A 131 24.31 32.87 -6.67
N LEU A 132 23.13 33.42 -6.93
CA LEU A 132 22.98 34.48 -7.94
C LEU A 132 23.71 35.78 -7.57
N ASN A 133 23.78 36.10 -6.28
CA ASN A 133 24.47 37.29 -5.80
C ASN A 133 25.99 37.09 -5.77
N ASP A 134 26.44 35.94 -5.27
CA ASP A 134 27.85 35.58 -5.23
C ASP A 134 28.04 34.07 -5.47
N ASN A 135 28.80 33.74 -6.51
CA ASN A 135 29.08 32.36 -6.90
C ASN A 135 29.89 31.60 -5.84
N GLU A 136 30.58 32.26 -4.92
CA GLU A 136 31.27 31.61 -3.80
C GLU A 136 30.33 30.80 -2.89
N TRP A 137 29.05 31.20 -2.80
CA TRP A 137 28.04 30.42 -2.07
C TRP A 137 27.87 29.01 -2.62
N TYR A 138 28.07 28.81 -3.93
CA TYR A 138 27.99 27.49 -4.54
C TYR A 138 28.98 26.51 -3.90
N TRP A 139 30.23 26.94 -3.67
CA TRP A 139 31.30 26.12 -3.12
C TRP A 139 31.13 25.84 -1.62
N THR A 140 30.35 26.66 -0.92
CA THR A 140 29.97 26.41 0.48
C THR A 140 29.03 25.21 0.57
N PHE A 141 28.15 25.03 -0.42
CA PHE A 141 27.17 23.96 -0.44
C PHE A 141 27.69 22.70 -1.14
N HIS A 142 28.57 22.83 -2.14
CA HIS A 142 29.05 21.71 -2.94
C HIS A 142 30.50 21.34 -2.61
N GLY A 143 30.72 20.13 -2.13
CA GLY A 143 32.04 19.56 -1.81
C GLY A 143 32.89 19.14 -3.02
N GLY A 144 33.05 20.02 -4.01
CA GLY A 144 33.98 19.89 -5.16
C GLY A 144 33.75 18.71 -6.13
N TRP A 145 34.38 18.77 -7.31
CA TRP A 145 34.45 17.76 -8.39
C TRP A 145 33.28 17.67 -9.39
N ASP A 146 32.15 18.33 -9.17
CA ASP A 146 31.11 18.41 -10.21
C ASP A 146 31.55 19.38 -11.32
N SER A 147 31.53 18.94 -12.58
CA SER A 147 31.80 19.79 -13.74
C SER A 147 30.68 20.82 -13.96
N ARG A 148 29.50 20.62 -13.37
CA ARG A 148 28.33 21.50 -13.46
C ARG A 148 28.37 22.57 -12.37
N ASN A 149 29.34 23.47 -12.46
CA ASN A 149 29.63 24.48 -11.44
C ASN A 149 29.69 25.90 -12.05
N PRO A 150 29.81 26.97 -11.24
CA PRO A 150 29.81 28.36 -11.73
C PRO A 150 30.92 28.69 -12.76
N ASN A 151 32.04 27.96 -12.71
CA ASN A 151 33.17 28.15 -13.62
C ASN A 151 32.95 27.50 -14.98
N ALA A 152 31.94 26.64 -15.12
CA ALA A 152 31.61 26.02 -16.39
C ALA A 152 31.11 27.05 -17.42
N THR A 153 31.50 26.83 -18.67
CA THR A 153 30.99 27.55 -19.83
C THR A 153 29.58 27.09 -20.19
N TYR A 154 28.90 27.87 -21.03
CA TYR A 154 27.60 27.49 -21.57
C TYR A 154 27.64 26.13 -22.27
N ASP A 155 28.63 25.91 -23.14
CA ASP A 155 28.74 24.68 -23.93
C ASP A 155 29.00 23.45 -23.04
N GLU A 156 29.83 23.60 -22.01
CA GLU A 156 30.09 22.54 -21.04
C GLU A 156 28.82 22.15 -20.26
N LEU A 157 28.04 23.11 -19.77
CA LEU A 157 26.77 22.82 -19.10
C LEU A 157 25.74 22.24 -20.06
N ARG A 158 25.65 22.77 -21.27
CA ARG A 158 24.69 22.28 -22.28
C ARG A 158 24.96 20.83 -22.67
N ALA A 159 26.23 20.45 -22.82
CA ALA A 159 26.63 19.08 -23.12
C ALA A 159 26.25 18.08 -22.01
N THR A 160 26.05 18.54 -20.77
CA THR A 160 25.55 17.69 -19.67
C THR A 160 24.04 17.43 -19.73
N LEU A 161 23.28 18.30 -20.38
CA LEU A 161 21.83 18.18 -20.54
C LEU A 161 21.45 17.45 -21.82
N TYR A 162 22.15 17.76 -22.91
CA TYR A 162 21.92 17.16 -24.22
C TYR A 162 23.20 16.53 -24.72
N THR A 163 23.11 15.25 -25.05
CA THR A 163 24.18 14.53 -25.72
C THR A 163 23.75 14.15 -27.13
N GLU A 164 24.67 14.26 -28.09
CA GLU A 164 24.42 13.92 -29.49
C GLU A 164 24.74 12.44 -29.80
N ASP A 165 25.28 11.69 -28.83
CA ASP A 165 25.80 10.34 -29.06
C ASP A 165 24.74 9.25 -28.83
N ARG A 166 24.64 8.29 -29.77
CA ARG A 166 23.56 7.28 -29.82
C ARG A 166 23.80 6.04 -28.97
N ASP A 167 25.03 5.80 -28.52
CA ASP A 167 25.40 4.65 -27.67
C ASP A 167 25.08 4.87 -26.17
N ILE A 168 24.40 5.97 -25.83
CA ILE A 168 24.20 6.44 -24.45
C ILE A 168 22.93 5.86 -23.77
N VAL A 169 22.08 5.09 -24.47
CA VAL A 169 20.86 4.54 -23.86
C VAL A 169 21.15 3.75 -22.57
N ASP A 170 22.23 2.97 -22.54
CA ASP A 170 22.66 2.24 -21.35
C ASP A 170 23.23 3.15 -20.26
N MET A 171 23.91 4.25 -20.64
CA MET A 171 24.44 5.26 -19.72
C MET A 171 23.32 6.11 -19.09
N LEU A 172 22.33 6.52 -19.88
CA LEU A 172 21.14 7.23 -19.40
C LEU A 172 20.31 6.32 -18.48
N GLY A 173 20.19 5.04 -18.81
CA GLY A 173 19.55 4.04 -17.96
C GLY A 173 20.25 3.87 -16.60
N ALA A 174 21.58 3.75 -16.61
CA ALA A 174 22.38 3.67 -15.39
C ALA A 174 22.27 4.96 -14.54
N PHE A 175 22.33 6.13 -15.18
CA PHE A 175 22.16 7.42 -14.51
C PHE A 175 20.76 7.59 -13.91
N ALA A 176 19.71 7.25 -14.67
CA ALA A 176 18.33 7.28 -14.19
C ALA A 176 18.13 6.32 -13.00
N ALA A 177 18.71 5.12 -13.06
CA ALA A 177 18.69 4.18 -11.94
C ALA A 177 19.41 4.75 -10.71
N GLN A 178 20.58 5.38 -10.88
CA GLN A 178 21.30 6.05 -9.81
C GLN A 178 20.45 7.17 -9.18
N LEU A 179 19.85 8.03 -10.00
CA LEU A 179 19.02 9.15 -9.54
C LEU A 179 17.77 8.63 -8.80
N PHE A 180 17.13 7.59 -9.33
CA PHE A 180 16.00 6.94 -8.70
C PHE A 180 16.36 6.31 -7.35
N SER A 181 17.48 5.57 -7.28
CA SER A 181 17.99 4.98 -6.04
C SER A 181 18.36 6.05 -5.01
N HIS A 182 19.00 7.13 -5.43
CA HIS A 182 19.36 8.26 -4.56
C HIS A 182 18.11 8.94 -3.98
N ASN A 183 17.15 9.32 -4.82
CA ASN A 183 15.91 9.98 -4.38
C ASN A 183 15.04 9.06 -3.51
N SER A 184 14.97 7.77 -3.84
CA SER A 184 14.30 6.77 -3.01
C SER A 184 15.00 6.62 -1.65
N GLY A 185 16.33 6.65 -1.64
CA GLY A 185 17.13 6.66 -0.41
C GLY A 185 16.78 7.86 0.46
N ILE A 186 16.79 9.07 -0.09
CA ILE A 186 16.40 10.30 0.64
C ILE A 186 14.98 10.16 1.20
N ALA A 187 14.02 9.65 0.42
CA ALA A 187 12.65 9.45 0.89
C ALA A 187 12.56 8.47 2.07
N ILE A 188 13.27 7.35 2.00
CA ILE A 188 13.34 6.36 3.08
C ILE A 188 14.01 6.95 4.33
N PHE A 189 15.12 7.68 4.17
CA PHE A 189 15.79 8.36 5.28
C PHE A 189 14.90 9.44 5.90
N ALA A 190 14.22 10.25 5.09
CA ALA A 190 13.28 11.27 5.55
C ALA A 190 12.14 10.66 6.38
N PHE A 191 11.61 9.51 5.94
CA PHE A 191 10.62 8.74 6.70
C PHE A 191 11.21 8.18 8.00
N ALA A 192 12.36 7.52 7.94
CA ALA A 192 13.02 6.91 9.09
C ALA A 192 13.31 7.96 10.16
N LEU A 193 13.90 9.10 9.79
CA LEU A 193 14.24 10.21 10.68
C LEU A 193 13.02 10.90 11.31
N GLY A 194 11.81 10.60 10.84
CA GLY A 194 10.56 11.15 11.37
C GLY A 194 10.36 10.86 12.86
N PHE A 195 10.93 9.76 13.39
CA PHE A 195 10.82 9.42 14.82
C PHE A 195 11.36 10.52 15.74
N ALA A 196 12.35 11.29 15.26
CA ALA A 196 12.97 12.40 15.99
C ALA A 196 12.19 13.71 15.78
N PHE A 197 10.87 13.65 15.98
CA PHE A 197 9.94 14.78 15.84
C PHE A 197 9.96 15.48 14.48
N GLY A 198 10.47 14.80 13.44
CA GLY A 198 10.64 15.38 12.10
C GLY A 198 11.71 16.46 11.98
N ILE A 199 12.48 16.76 13.04
CA ILE A 199 13.55 17.78 12.99
C ILE A 199 14.65 17.36 12.00
N PRO A 200 15.21 16.13 12.08
CA PRO A 200 16.27 15.74 11.14
C PRO A 200 15.72 15.60 9.71
N THR A 201 14.44 15.23 9.56
CA THR A 201 13.75 15.26 8.27
C THR A 201 13.70 16.66 7.68
N ALA A 202 13.34 17.68 8.48
CA ALA A 202 13.33 19.07 8.02
C ALA A 202 14.73 19.55 7.61
N VAL A 203 15.76 19.24 8.40
CA VAL A 203 17.17 19.55 8.06
C VAL A 203 17.58 18.87 6.76
N LEU A 204 17.23 17.60 6.56
CA LEU A 204 17.53 16.85 5.34
C LEU A 204 16.85 17.48 4.12
N LEU A 205 15.58 17.90 4.24
CA LEU A 205 14.87 18.58 3.15
C LEU A 205 15.48 19.93 2.82
N ILE A 206 15.82 20.74 3.83
CA ILE A 206 16.48 22.04 3.62
C ILE A 206 17.83 21.84 2.94
N TYR A 207 18.63 20.86 3.38
CA TYR A 207 19.91 20.52 2.79
C TYR A 207 19.77 20.16 1.30
N ASN A 208 18.85 19.26 0.96
CA ASN A 208 18.57 18.91 -0.44
C ASN A 208 18.05 20.10 -1.25
N GLY A 209 17.24 20.95 -0.62
CA GLY A 209 16.76 22.19 -1.20
C GLY A 209 17.91 23.13 -1.56
N VAL A 210 18.80 23.39 -0.62
CA VAL A 210 19.98 24.25 -0.80
C VAL A 210 20.85 23.76 -1.96
N TYR A 211 21.11 22.46 -2.03
CA TYR A 211 21.82 21.84 -3.16
C TYR A 211 21.10 22.09 -4.48
N LEU A 212 19.80 21.79 -4.54
CA LEU A 212 19.00 21.97 -5.75
C LEU A 212 18.99 23.43 -6.22
N GLY A 213 18.80 24.37 -5.30
CA GLY A 213 18.69 25.80 -5.61
C GLY A 213 19.99 26.42 -6.11
N SER A 214 21.11 26.13 -5.45
CA SER A 214 22.43 26.62 -5.86
C SER A 214 22.91 25.96 -7.16
N PHE A 215 22.60 24.68 -7.38
CA PHE A 215 22.80 24.02 -8.66
C PHE A 215 21.97 24.66 -9.78
N TYR A 216 20.68 24.91 -9.55
CA TYR A 216 19.80 25.56 -10.51
C TYR A 216 20.28 26.98 -10.88
N ALA A 217 20.84 27.72 -9.91
CA ALA A 217 21.39 29.06 -10.13
C ALA A 217 22.53 29.08 -11.17
N VAL A 218 23.40 28.05 -11.17
CA VAL A 218 24.49 27.92 -12.15
C VAL A 218 23.95 27.88 -13.58
N PHE A 219 22.94 27.05 -13.83
CA PHE A 219 22.31 26.93 -15.15
C PHE A 219 21.51 28.18 -15.50
N TRP A 220 20.84 28.80 -14.52
CA TRP A 220 20.13 30.06 -14.71
C TRP A 220 21.06 31.17 -15.20
N GLN A 221 22.23 31.36 -14.58
CA GLN A 221 23.21 32.38 -14.97
C GLN A 221 23.73 32.21 -16.40
N LYS A 222 23.74 30.98 -16.92
CA LYS A 222 24.16 30.68 -18.30
C LYS A 222 22.99 30.62 -19.28
N GLY A 223 21.75 30.91 -18.85
CA GLY A 223 20.58 30.89 -19.73
C GLY A 223 20.05 29.48 -20.06
N LEU A 224 20.47 28.45 -19.32
CA LEU A 224 20.08 27.04 -19.51
C LEU A 224 19.02 26.56 -18.49
N ALA A 225 18.37 27.49 -17.79
CA ALA A 225 17.40 27.16 -16.75
C ALA A 225 16.19 26.37 -17.30
N TYR A 226 15.70 26.72 -18.50
CA TYR A 226 14.59 26.01 -19.13
C TYR A 226 14.99 24.60 -19.55
N ASP A 227 16.16 24.46 -20.17
CA ASP A 227 16.73 23.16 -20.55
C ASP A 227 16.87 22.24 -19.33
N LEU A 228 17.38 22.77 -18.21
CA LEU A 228 17.52 22.02 -16.96
C LEU A 228 16.17 21.61 -16.35
N THR A 229 15.13 22.45 -16.43
CA THR A 229 13.81 22.07 -15.86
C THR A 229 13.13 20.94 -16.63
N GLY A 230 13.41 20.79 -17.92
CA GLY A 230 12.83 19.75 -18.77
C GLY A 230 13.63 18.46 -18.82
N TRP A 231 14.84 18.46 -18.25
CA TRP A 231 15.78 17.34 -18.20
C TRP A 231 15.62 16.55 -16.90
#